data_AF-A0A3D2R6T9-F1
#
_entry.id   AF-A0A3D2R6T9-F1
#
_cell.length_a   1.000
_cell.length_b   1.000
_cell.length_c   1.000
_cell.angle_alpha   90.00
_cell.angle_beta   90.00
_cell.angle_gamma   90.00
#
_symmetry.space_group_name_H-M   'P 1'
#
loop_
_entity.id
_entity.type
_entity.pdbx_description
1 polymer ?
#
loop_
_entity_poly.entity_id
_entity_poly.type
_entity_poly.pdbx_seq_one_letter_code
_entity_poly.pdbx_strand_id
1 'polypeptide(L)'
;YWAKDWTTLDPNFGTPQELKTMIETAHQRGIRVLLDAVVNHHGPQTPQDGIWPEDWVRRGPTCTYDSYATTTACNLVENLPDVLTESNQEVDLPPQLVAKWQEEGRLEQEQAELDAFFERTG
;
A
#
# COMPACT_ATOMS: atom_id res chain seq x y z
N TYR A 1 -8.02 -0.51 6.46
CA TYR A 1 -7.65 -1.87 6.01
C TYR A 1 -7.70 -2.00 4.49
N TRP A 2 -8.68 -1.44 3.79
CA TRP A 2 -8.72 -1.42 2.31
C TRP A 2 -8.00 -0.21 1.73
N ALA A 3 -6.67 -0.22 1.77
CA ALA A 3 -5.87 0.88 1.24
C ALA A 3 -6.08 1.03 -0.27
N LYS A 4 -6.32 2.26 -0.72
CA LYS A 4 -6.46 2.59 -2.15
C LYS A 4 -5.19 3.23 -2.69
N ASP A 5 -4.64 4.13 -1.89
CA ASP A 5 -3.39 4.82 -2.13
C ASP A 5 -2.56 4.76 -0.84
N TRP A 6 -1.42 4.05 -0.89
CA TRP A 6 -0.50 3.95 0.24
C TRP A 6 0.39 5.18 0.40
N THR A 7 0.41 6.09 -0.58
CA THR A 7 1.30 7.26 -0.62
C THR A 7 0.64 8.51 -0.05
N THR A 8 -0.59 8.41 0.46
CA THR A 8 -1.33 9.53 1.03
C THR A 8 -2.11 9.14 2.27
N LEU A 9 -2.35 10.12 3.15
CA LEU A 9 -3.21 9.94 4.31
C LEU A 9 -4.68 10.08 3.87
N ASP A 10 -5.55 9.22 4.41
CA ASP A 10 -6.99 9.36 4.19
C ASP A 10 -7.46 10.72 4.76
N PRO A 11 -8.06 11.60 3.92
CA PRO A 11 -8.45 12.95 4.33
C PRO A 11 -9.50 12.96 5.44
N ASN A 12 -10.23 11.86 5.67
CA ASN A 12 -11.15 11.75 6.80
C ASN A 12 -10.43 11.73 8.16
N PHE A 13 -9.14 11.38 8.19
CA PHE A 13 -8.31 11.39 9.39
C PHE A 13 -7.54 12.70 9.59
N GLY A 14 -7.65 13.63 8.64
CA GLY A 14 -6.95 14.92 8.67
C GLY A 14 -5.70 14.94 7.79
N THR A 15 -4.77 15.81 8.15
CA THR A 15 -3.55 16.11 7.39
C THR A 15 -2.31 15.45 8.00
N PRO A 16 -1.21 15.29 7.22
CA PRO A 16 0.06 14.84 7.77
C PRO A 16 0.57 15.68 8.96
N GLN A 17 0.34 16.99 8.94
CA GLN A 17 0.67 17.89 10.05
C GLN A 17 -0.14 17.60 11.31
N GLU A 18 -1.42 17.30 11.19
CA GLU A 18 -2.28 16.94 12.32
C GLU A 18 -1.91 15.57 12.89
N LEU A 19 -1.63 14.59 12.03
CA LEU A 19 -1.12 13.28 12.46
C LEU A 19 0.20 13.44 13.23
N LYS A 20 1.14 14.24 12.71
CA LYS A 20 2.40 14.55 13.41
C LYS A 20 2.14 15.21 14.76
N THR A 21 1.27 16.21 14.80
CA THR A 21 0.90 16.92 16.04
C THR A 21 0.29 15.96 17.08
N MET A 22 -0.58 15.04 16.65
CA MET A 22 -1.17 14.02 17.51
C MET A 22 -0.10 13.11 18.12
N ILE A 23 0.82 12.61 17.28
CA ILE A 23 1.91 11.72 17.70
C ILE A 23 2.82 12.43 18.71
N GLU A 24 3.24 13.67 18.42
CA GLU A 24 4.09 14.46 19.33
C GLU A 24 3.38 14.73 20.68
N THR A 25 2.10 15.06 20.64
CA THR A 25 1.26 15.31 21.82
C THR A 25 1.12 14.06 22.70
N ALA A 26 1.01 12.88 22.08
CA ALA A 26 0.97 11.59 22.77
C ALA A 26 2.33 11.28 23.43
N HIS A 27 3.43 11.46 22.70
CA HIS A 27 4.78 11.24 23.23
C HIS A 27 5.12 12.16 24.40
N GLN A 28 4.71 13.43 24.38
CA GLN A 28 4.88 14.35 25.52
C GLN A 28 4.19 13.86 26.82
N ARG A 29 3.20 12.97 26.69
CA ARG A 29 2.47 12.35 27.81
C ARG A 29 2.97 10.94 28.13
N GLY A 30 4.07 10.50 27.52
CA GLY A 30 4.61 9.15 27.69
C GLY A 30 3.76 8.05 27.04
N ILE A 31 2.86 8.40 26.11
CA ILE A 31 2.01 7.46 25.38
C ILE A 31 2.71 7.09 24.07
N ARG A 32 2.88 5.80 23.81
CA ARG A 32 3.39 5.29 22.52
C ARG A 32 2.27 5.17 21.51
N VAL A 33 2.56 5.45 20.25
CA VAL A 33 1.64 5.26 19.14
C VAL A 33 2.05 4.02 18.35
N LEU A 34 1.10 3.10 18.12
CA LEU A 34 1.28 1.97 17.22
C LEU A 34 0.46 2.21 15.96
N LEU A 35 1.11 2.10 14.80
CA LEU A 35 0.45 2.19 13.50
C LEU A 35 0.06 0.79 13.04
N ASP A 36 -1.15 0.66 12.54
CA ASP A 36 -1.66 -0.55 11.90
C ASP A 36 -1.30 -0.51 10.41
N ALA A 37 -0.72 -1.58 9.90
CA ALA A 37 -0.25 -1.68 8.53
C ALA A 37 -0.76 -2.97 7.87
N VAL A 38 -1.33 -2.82 6.67
CA VAL A 38 -1.71 -3.92 5.80
C VAL A 38 -0.80 -3.91 4.59
N VAL A 39 0.00 -4.97 4.46
CA VAL A 39 0.88 -5.21 3.30
C VAL A 39 0.33 -6.30 2.37
N ASN A 40 -0.72 -7.01 2.79
CA ASN A 40 -1.25 -8.17 2.09
C ASN A 40 -2.13 -7.82 0.89
N HIS A 41 -2.98 -6.80 0.98
CA HIS A 41 -4.00 -6.52 -0.03
C HIS A 41 -4.25 -5.03 -0.17
N HIS A 42 -4.76 -4.63 -1.34
CA HIS A 42 -5.36 -3.32 -1.54
C HIS A 42 -6.89 -3.41 -1.49
N GLY A 43 -7.54 -2.25 -1.48
CA GLY A 43 -9.00 -2.15 -1.51
C GLY A 43 -9.62 -2.73 -2.79
N PRO A 44 -10.94 -3.01 -2.76
CA PRO A 44 -11.66 -3.53 -3.91
C PRO A 44 -11.67 -2.54 -5.08
N GLN A 45 -11.78 -3.05 -6.30
CA GLN A 45 -12.05 -2.21 -7.47
C GLN A 45 -13.41 -1.52 -7.32
N THR A 46 -13.45 -0.22 -7.58
CA THR A 46 -14.68 0.58 -7.63
C THR A 46 -14.73 1.39 -8.93
N PRO A 47 -15.85 2.05 -9.27
CA PRO A 47 -15.86 2.98 -10.41
C PRO A 47 -14.88 4.15 -10.27
N GLN A 48 -14.50 4.51 -9.04
CA GLN A 48 -13.57 5.59 -8.74
C GLN A 48 -12.12 5.09 -8.58
N ASP A 49 -11.96 3.86 -8.11
CA ASP A 49 -10.66 3.29 -7.76
C ASP A 49 -10.32 2.15 -8.71
N GLY A 50 -9.27 2.37 -9.50
CA GLY A 50 -8.71 1.35 -10.37
C GLY A 50 -8.12 0.17 -9.60
N ILE A 51 -7.80 -0.88 -10.35
CA ILE A 51 -7.10 -2.05 -9.81
C ILE A 51 -5.60 -1.94 -10.07
N TRP A 52 -4.81 -2.46 -9.14
CA TRP A 52 -3.36 -2.58 -9.36
C TRP A 52 -3.06 -3.56 -10.51
N PRO A 53 -1.96 -3.37 -11.26
CA PRO A 53 -1.57 -4.25 -12.36
C PRO A 53 -1.38 -5.72 -11.93
N GLU A 54 -1.54 -6.67 -12.87
CA GLU A 54 -1.51 -8.11 -12.57
C GLU A 54 -0.15 -8.66 -12.15
N ASP A 55 0.93 -7.95 -12.47
CA ASP A 55 2.29 -8.20 -11.99
C ASP A 55 2.51 -7.72 -10.54
N TRP A 56 1.59 -6.90 -10.00
CA TRP A 56 1.58 -6.49 -8.59
C TRP A 56 0.63 -7.34 -7.73
N VAL A 57 -0.53 -7.71 -8.27
CA VAL A 57 -1.61 -8.35 -7.49
C VAL A 57 -2.22 -9.56 -8.19
N ARG A 58 -2.57 -10.59 -7.42
CA ARG A 58 -3.45 -11.66 -7.88
C ARG A 58 -4.91 -11.34 -7.57
N ARG A 59 -5.82 -11.91 -8.36
CA ARG A 59 -7.27 -11.71 -8.25
C ARG A 59 -8.04 -12.98 -7.87
N GLY A 60 -7.30 -14.05 -7.59
CA GLY A 60 -7.81 -15.35 -7.21
C GLY A 60 -6.69 -16.40 -7.15
N PRO A 61 -6.97 -17.61 -6.65
CA PRO A 61 -8.27 -18.04 -6.08
C PRO A 61 -8.56 -17.38 -4.72
N THR A 62 -9.78 -17.53 -4.20
CA THR A 62 -10.07 -17.18 -2.80
C THR A 62 -9.44 -18.22 -1.86
N CYS A 63 -8.93 -17.79 -0.72
CA CYS A 63 -8.25 -18.66 0.24
C CYS A 63 -9.17 -19.76 0.78
N THR A 64 -8.66 -20.99 0.82
CA THR A 64 -9.36 -22.16 1.41
C THR A 64 -8.80 -22.56 2.76
N TYR A 65 -7.60 -22.07 3.11
CA TYR A 65 -6.94 -22.31 4.40
C TYR A 65 -6.54 -23.76 4.70
N ASP A 66 -6.48 -24.62 3.67
CA ASP A 66 -6.09 -26.03 3.83
C ASP A 66 -4.57 -26.25 3.99
N SER A 67 -3.77 -25.26 3.57
CA SER A 67 -2.31 -25.30 3.54
C SER A 67 -1.72 -23.90 3.59
N TYR A 68 -0.41 -23.79 3.77
CA TYR A 68 0.30 -22.51 3.66
C TYR A 68 0.02 -21.82 2.32
N ALA A 69 0.19 -22.54 1.21
CA ALA A 69 -0.02 -22.01 -0.13
C ALA A 69 -1.46 -21.48 -0.32
N THR A 70 -2.46 -22.24 0.12
CA THR A 70 -3.89 -21.85 0.03
C THR A 70 -4.33 -20.87 1.12
N THR A 71 -3.38 -20.35 1.92
CA THR A 71 -3.57 -19.29 2.91
C THR A 71 -2.88 -17.99 2.51
N THR A 72 -1.75 -18.08 1.79
CA THR A 72 -0.91 -16.91 1.46
C THR A 72 -0.87 -16.55 -0.02
N ALA A 73 -1.20 -17.48 -0.92
CA ALA A 73 -1.14 -17.27 -2.37
C ALA A 73 -2.56 -17.18 -2.97
N CYS A 74 -3.42 -16.38 -2.35
CA CYS A 74 -4.86 -16.32 -2.62
C CYS A 74 -5.44 -14.99 -2.14
N ASN A 75 -6.62 -14.63 -2.64
CA ASN A 75 -7.36 -13.48 -2.13
C ASN A 75 -8.14 -13.85 -0.87
N LEU A 76 -8.08 -13.00 0.15
CA LEU A 76 -8.77 -13.22 1.42
C LEU A 76 -10.29 -13.37 1.26
N VAL A 77 -10.89 -12.52 0.42
CA VAL A 77 -12.31 -12.54 0.04
C VAL A 77 -12.45 -12.17 -1.43
N GLU A 78 -13.63 -12.41 -1.99
CA GLU A 78 -13.97 -11.97 -3.34
C GLU A 78 -13.75 -10.45 -3.49
N ASN A 79 -13.10 -10.05 -4.58
CA ASN A 79 -12.77 -8.66 -4.89
C ASN A 79 -11.81 -7.95 -3.90
N LEU A 80 -10.99 -8.68 -3.15
CA LEU A 80 -9.90 -8.09 -2.36
C LEU A 80 -8.55 -8.61 -2.89
N PRO A 81 -7.91 -7.91 -3.84
CA PRO A 81 -6.73 -8.45 -4.52
C PRO A 81 -5.51 -8.51 -3.61
N ASP A 82 -4.86 -9.67 -3.64
CA ASP A 82 -3.69 -9.99 -2.83
C ASP A 82 -2.40 -9.58 -3.55
N VAL A 83 -1.53 -8.86 -2.85
CA VAL A 83 -0.23 -8.42 -3.35
C VAL A 83 0.68 -9.65 -3.50
N LEU A 84 1.40 -9.74 -4.61
CA LEU A 84 2.34 -10.83 -4.90
C LEU A 84 3.61 -10.73 -4.03
N THR A 85 3.45 -10.86 -2.72
CA THR A 85 4.53 -10.66 -1.72
C THR A 85 5.62 -11.73 -1.76
N GLU A 86 5.38 -12.86 -2.41
CA GLU A 86 6.36 -13.90 -2.69
C GLU A 86 7.14 -13.70 -3.99
N SER A 87 6.72 -12.75 -4.84
CA SER A 87 7.37 -12.49 -6.12
C SER A 87 8.68 -11.73 -5.92
N ASN A 88 9.73 -12.21 -6.59
CA ASN A 88 10.99 -11.48 -6.76
C ASN A 88 11.13 -10.94 -8.19
N GLN A 89 10.05 -10.93 -8.98
CA GLN A 89 10.09 -10.35 -10.31
C GLN A 89 10.14 -8.83 -10.19
N GLU A 90 11.07 -8.21 -10.90
CA GLU A 90 11.10 -6.76 -11.07
C GLU A 90 9.83 -6.33 -11.82
N VAL A 91 9.19 -5.28 -11.32
CA VAL A 91 7.95 -4.72 -11.87
C VAL A 91 8.10 -3.21 -11.97
N ASP A 92 7.46 -2.63 -12.98
CA ASP A 92 7.40 -1.19 -13.11
C ASP A 92 6.43 -0.57 -12.09
N LEU A 93 6.59 0.73 -11.84
CA LEU A 93 5.63 1.48 -11.05
C LEU A 93 4.23 1.44 -11.70
N PRO A 94 3.16 1.25 -10.91
CA PRO A 94 1.80 1.25 -11.45
C PRO A 94 1.51 2.55 -12.24
N PRO A 95 0.98 2.48 -13.48
CA PRO A 95 0.78 3.67 -14.33
C PRO A 95 -0.09 4.75 -13.67
N GLN A 96 -1.11 4.34 -12.91
CA GLN A 96 -1.97 5.25 -12.18
C GLN A 96 -1.23 6.03 -11.08
N LEU A 97 -0.20 5.43 -10.48
CA LEU A 97 0.60 6.08 -9.45
C LEU A 97 1.57 7.07 -10.07
N VAL A 98 2.21 6.69 -11.18
CA VAL A 98 3.06 7.60 -11.98
C VAL A 98 2.27 8.81 -12.45
N ALA A 99 1.07 8.60 -13.02
CA ALA A 99 0.21 9.70 -13.47
C ALA A 99 -0.18 10.63 -12.31
N LYS A 100 -0.60 10.07 -11.17
CA LYS A 100 -0.91 10.83 -9.96
C LYS A 100 0.27 11.68 -9.50
N TRP A 101 1.44 11.07 -9.33
CA TRP A 101 2.62 11.81 -8.86
C TRP A 101 3.09 12.87 -9.86
N GLN A 102 2.87 12.66 -11.16
CA GLN A 102 3.14 13.66 -12.18
C GLN A 102 2.18 14.86 -12.05
N GLU A 103 0.88 14.61 -11.86
CA GLU A 103 -0.12 15.65 -11.62
C GLU A 103 0.13 16.42 -10.32
N GLU A 104 0.61 15.75 -9.28
CA GLU A 104 0.99 16.33 -8.00
C GLU A 104 2.34 17.06 -8.03
N GLY A 105 3.12 16.92 -9.11
CA GLY A 105 4.48 17.49 -9.22
C GLY A 105 5.51 16.82 -8.31
N ARG A 106 5.24 15.57 -7.88
CA ARG A 106 6.07 14.79 -6.94
C ARG A 106 6.85 13.65 -7.59
N LEU A 107 6.59 13.34 -8.88
CA LEU A 107 7.15 12.15 -9.52
C LEU A 107 8.67 11.98 -9.36
N GLU A 108 9.44 13.04 -9.61
CA GLU A 108 10.90 13.00 -9.49
C GLU A 108 11.35 12.72 -8.05
N GLN A 109 10.67 13.30 -7.06
CA GLN A 109 10.96 13.06 -5.65
C GLN A 109 10.67 11.61 -5.26
N GLU A 110 9.50 11.08 -5.63
CA GLU A 110 9.08 9.73 -5.27
C GLU A 110 10.01 8.67 -5.90
N GLN A 111 10.42 8.86 -7.17
CA GLN A 111 11.40 8.00 -7.80
C GLN A 111 12.76 8.06 -7.10
N ALA A 112 13.26 9.26 -6.79
CA ALA A 112 14.52 9.40 -6.06
C ALA A 112 14.48 8.74 -4.67
N GLU A 113 13.35 8.81 -3.95
CA GLU A 113 13.16 8.15 -2.66
C GLU A 113 13.15 6.61 -2.79
N LEU A 114 12.52 6.08 -3.83
CA LEU A 114 12.51 4.64 -4.14
C LEU A 114 13.91 4.15 -4.53
N ASP A 115 14.60 4.85 -5.43
CA ASP A 115 15.96 4.52 -5.85
C ASP A 115 16.90 4.50 -4.64
N ALA A 116 16.85 5.53 -3.80
CA ALA A 116 17.65 5.60 -2.57
C ALA A 116 17.31 4.49 -1.57
N PHE A 117 16.05 4.04 -1.52
CA PHE A 117 15.66 2.89 -0.71
C PHE A 117 16.31 1.60 -1.24
N PHE A 118 16.18 1.32 -2.54
CA PHE A 118 16.70 0.10 -3.15
C PHE A 118 18.24 0.08 -3.20
N GLU A 119 18.92 1.21 -3.41
CA GLU A 119 20.38 1.29 -3.27
C GLU A 119 20.87 0.92 -1.87
N ARG A 120 20.06 1.21 -0.85
CA ARG A 120 20.40 0.91 0.55
C ARG A 120 20.07 -0.53 0.96
N THR A 121 19.03 -1.12 0.39
CA THR A 121 18.48 -2.41 0.86
C THR A 121 18.58 -3.56 -0.13
N GLY A 122 18.90 -3.29 -1.40
CA GLY A 122 19.07 -4.27 -2.48
C GLY A 122 20.40 -5.01 -2.44
#